data_AF-A0A0R2HDS7-F1
#
_entry.id   AF-A0A0R2HDS7-F1
#
_cell.length_a   1.000
_cell.length_b   1.000
_cell.length_c   1.000
_cell.angle_alpha   90.00
_cell.angle_beta   90.00
_cell.angle_gamma   90.00
#
_symmetry.space_group_name_H-M   'P 1'
#
loop_
_entity.id
_entity.type
_entity.pdbx_description
1 polymer ?
#
loop_
_entity_poly.entity_id
_entity_poly.type
_entity_poly.pdbx_seq_one_letter_code
_entity_poly.pdbx_strand_id
1 'polypeptide(L)'
;MKNREAYISLIKKLEILSSILLVVFIVLSVVMKWGLAGIVSGIVIYILIAIYTYSIIKKCACPSCGNTEIFIRKRGMIVGVEKRCPRCHKKL
;
A
#
# COMPACT_ATOMS: atom_id res chain seq x y z
N MET A 1 -15.40 14.02 1.64
CA MET A 1 -15.03 12.61 1.94
C MET A 1 -15.02 11.67 0.73
N LYS A 2 -15.61 12.01 -0.43
CA LYS A 2 -15.60 11.16 -1.66
C LYS A 2 -14.20 10.73 -2.17
N ASN A 3 -13.15 11.54 -1.96
CA ASN A 3 -11.81 11.19 -2.43
C ASN A 3 -11.13 10.09 -1.59
N ARG A 4 -11.48 9.92 -0.32
CA ARG A 4 -10.82 8.93 0.55
C ARG A 4 -11.17 7.49 0.17
N GLU A 5 -12.42 7.22 -0.16
CA GLU A 5 -12.82 5.89 -0.62
C GLU A 5 -12.13 5.50 -1.93
N ALA A 6 -11.94 6.48 -2.83
CA ALA A 6 -11.14 6.29 -4.05
C ALA A 6 -9.67 5.98 -3.72
N TYR A 7 -9.04 6.69 -2.78
CA TYR A 7 -7.68 6.37 -2.34
C TYR A 7 -7.56 5.00 -1.67
N ILE A 8 -8.54 4.58 -0.87
CA ILE A 8 -8.55 3.24 -0.25
C ILE A 8 -8.64 2.15 -1.32
N SER A 9 -9.54 2.33 -2.31
CA SER A 9 -9.65 1.40 -3.44
C SER A 9 -8.34 1.35 -4.23
N LEU A 10 -7.69 2.50 -4.41
CA LEU A 10 -6.41 2.60 -5.11
C LEU A 10 -5.28 1.92 -4.33
N ILE A 11 -5.20 2.11 -3.01
CA ILE A 11 -4.23 1.43 -2.12
C ILE A 11 -4.44 -0.09 -2.17
N LYS A 12 -5.69 -0.58 -2.07
CA LYS A 12 -5.99 -2.01 -2.21
C LYS A 12 -5.53 -2.57 -3.55
N LYS A 13 -5.83 -1.86 -4.64
CA LYS A 13 -5.36 -2.26 -5.98
C LYS A 13 -3.84 -2.29 -6.05
N LEU A 14 -3.15 -1.31 -5.46
CA LEU A 14 -1.69 -1.27 -5.39
C LEU A 14 -1.09 -2.41 -4.55
N GLU A 15 -1.67 -2.77 -3.41
CA GLU A 15 -1.22 -3.92 -2.59
C GLU A 15 -1.38 -5.25 -3.34
N ILE A 16 -2.53 -5.45 -3.99
CA ILE A 16 -2.79 -6.65 -4.81
C ILE A 16 -1.83 -6.68 -6.00
N LEU A 17 -1.72 -5.58 -6.73
CA LEU A 17 -0.85 -5.47 -7.90
C LEU A 17 0.61 -5.71 -7.51
N SER A 18 1.07 -5.11 -6.40
CA SER A 18 2.43 -5.30 -5.86
C SER A 18 2.70 -6.77 -5.54
N SER A 19 1.75 -7.45 -4.89
CA SER A 19 1.89 -8.86 -4.52
C SER A 19 1.95 -9.76 -5.77
N ILE A 20 1.07 -9.52 -6.74
CA ILE A 20 1.07 -10.25 -8.01
C ILE A 20 2.38 -10.00 -8.77
N LEU A 21 2.81 -8.73 -8.86
CA LEU A 21 4.01 -8.35 -9.57
C LEU A 21 5.24 -9.03 -8.97
N LEU A 22 5.32 -9.13 -7.64
CA LEU A 22 6.41 -9.77 -6.93
C LEU A 22 6.49 -11.28 -7.23
N VAL A 23 5.34 -11.96 -7.25
CA VAL A 23 5.27 -13.38 -7.65
C VAL A 23 5.68 -13.55 -9.12
N VAL A 24 5.14 -12.74 -10.02
CA VAL A 24 5.50 -12.77 -11.45
C VAL A 24 6.98 -12.51 -11.66
N PHE A 25 7.58 -11.56 -10.93
CA PHE A 25 9.01 -11.25 -11.03
C PHE A 25 9.90 -12.40 -10.55
N ILE A 26 9.49 -13.09 -9.48
CA ILE A 26 10.19 -14.29 -9.00
C ILE A 26 10.14 -15.39 -10.06
N VAL A 27 8.95 -15.67 -10.61
CA VAL A 27 8.78 -16.69 -11.65
C VAL A 27 9.61 -16.35 -12.90
N LEU A 28 9.55 -15.11 -13.38
CA LEU A 28 10.34 -14.65 -14.53
C LEU A 28 11.85 -14.72 -14.27
N SER A 29 12.30 -14.34 -13.08
CA SER A 29 13.72 -14.39 -12.71
C SER A 29 14.25 -15.83 -12.71
N VAL A 30 13.44 -16.79 -12.30
CA VAL A 30 13.78 -18.22 -12.33
C VAL A 30 13.82 -18.75 -13.76
N VAL A 31 12.81 -18.46 -14.58
CA VAL A 31 12.72 -18.93 -15.98
C VAL A 31 13.83 -18.35 -16.84
N MET A 32 14.10 -17.04 -16.71
CA MET A 32 15.11 -16.35 -17.51
C MET A 32 16.54 -16.48 -16.95
N LYS A 33 16.74 -17.21 -15.85
CA LYS A 33 18.03 -17.34 -15.14
C LYS A 33 18.71 -16.00 -14.85
N TRP A 34 17.94 -14.96 -14.52
CA TRP A 34 18.48 -13.63 -14.18
C TRP A 34 19.29 -13.63 -12.88
N GLY A 35 19.24 -14.71 -12.10
CA GLY A 35 20.02 -14.89 -10.88
C GLY A 35 19.74 -13.77 -9.86
N LEU A 36 20.80 -13.33 -9.18
CA LEU A 36 20.70 -12.26 -8.17
C LEU A 36 20.19 -10.93 -8.74
N ALA A 37 20.50 -10.60 -10.00
CA ALA A 37 20.11 -9.32 -10.60
C ALA A 37 18.58 -9.19 -10.77
N GLY A 38 17.90 -10.29 -11.10
CA GLY A 38 16.43 -10.34 -11.17
C GLY A 38 15.76 -10.14 -9.81
N ILE A 39 16.35 -10.71 -8.76
CA ILE A 39 15.86 -10.56 -7.39
C ILE A 39 16.04 -9.12 -6.90
N VAL A 40 17.22 -8.53 -7.12
CA VAL A 40 17.52 -7.14 -6.69
C VAL A 40 16.60 -6.15 -7.40
N SER A 41 16.40 -6.28 -8.71
CA SER A 41 15.49 -5.41 -9.46
C SER A 41 14.03 -5.53 -8.99
N GLY A 42 13.56 -6.75 -8.69
CA GLY A 42 12.24 -6.98 -8.10
C GLY A 42 12.06 -6.30 -6.73
N ILE A 43 13.08 -6.38 -5.86
CA ILE A 43 13.08 -5.71 -4.55
C ILE A 43 13.03 -4.18 -4.72
N VAL A 44 13.80 -3.62 -5.66
CA VAL A 44 13.80 -2.18 -5.93
C VAL A 44 12.41 -1.70 -6.35
N ILE A 45 11.75 -2.43 -7.27
CA ILE A 45 10.39 -2.10 -7.71
C ILE A 45 9.41 -2.18 -6.54
N TYR A 46 9.52 -3.21 -5.70
CA TYR A 46 8.69 -3.34 -4.50
C TYR A 46 8.84 -2.16 -3.54
N ILE A 47 10.07 -1.71 -3.28
CA ILE A 47 10.35 -0.54 -2.44
C ILE A 47 9.74 0.73 -3.03
N LEU A 48 9.87 0.94 -4.35
CA LEU A 48 9.26 2.09 -5.02
C LEU A 48 7.73 2.12 -4.87
N ILE A 49 7.08 0.96 -5.04
CA ILE A 49 5.64 0.82 -4.83
C ILE A 49 5.26 1.08 -3.36
N ALA A 50 6.06 0.60 -2.41
CA ALA A 50 5.85 0.85 -0.99
C ALA A 50 5.95 2.35 -0.64
N ILE A 51 6.94 3.06 -1.16
CA ILE A 51 7.12 4.51 -0.98
C ILE A 51 5.93 5.29 -1.58
N TYR A 52 5.49 4.90 -2.77
CA TYR A 52 4.34 5.52 -3.42
C TYR A 52 3.06 5.31 -2.60
N THR A 53 2.82 4.08 -2.13
CA THR A 53 1.71 3.73 -1.25
C THR A 53 1.75 4.55 0.04
N TYR A 54 2.92 4.72 0.65
CA TYR A 54 3.10 5.52 1.87
C TYR A 54 2.78 7.01 1.63
N SER A 55 3.16 7.55 0.48
CA SER A 55 2.83 8.93 0.12
C SER A 55 1.31 9.15 -0.01
N ILE A 56 0.59 8.16 -0.53
CA ILE A 56 -0.89 8.21 -0.62
C ILE A 56 -1.53 8.09 0.77
N ILE A 57 -1.01 7.21 1.62
CA ILE A 57 -1.43 7.04 3.02
C ILE A 57 -1.30 8.37 3.77
N LYS A 58 -0.18 9.09 3.58
CA LYS A 58 0.05 10.40 4.21
C LYS A 58 -0.95 11.46 3.75
N LYS A 59 -1.36 11.44 2.47
CA LYS A 59 -2.43 12.33 1.95
C LYS A 59 -3.80 12.01 2.55
N CYS A 60 -4.01 10.78 3.01
CA CYS A 60 -5.27 10.38 3.64
C CYS A 60 -5.32 10.68 5.14
N ALA A 61 -4.27 11.26 5.76
CA ALA A 61 -4.21 11.59 7.18
C ALA A 61 -5.46 12.32 7.71
N CYS A 62 -5.77 12.13 8.99
CA CYS A 62 -6.89 12.82 9.64
C CYS A 62 -6.73 14.35 9.49
N PRO A 63 -7.72 15.07 8.94
CA PRO A 63 -7.61 16.52 8.74
C PRO A 63 -7.51 17.30 10.05
N SER A 64 -7.94 16.70 11.17
CA SER A 64 -7.98 17.38 12.46
C SER A 64 -6.77 17.15 13.36
N CYS A 65 -6.03 16.04 13.17
CA CYS A 65 -4.86 15.72 14.01
C CYS A 65 -3.65 15.21 13.22
N GLY A 66 -3.74 15.11 11.89
CA GLY A 66 -2.68 14.60 11.04
C GLY A 66 -2.39 13.10 11.19
N ASN A 67 -3.18 12.35 11.98
CA ASN A 67 -2.90 10.95 12.21
C ASN A 67 -3.14 10.11 10.94
N THR A 68 -2.15 9.27 10.59
CA THR A 68 -2.19 8.37 9.43
C THR A 68 -2.68 6.97 9.78
N GLU A 69 -2.76 6.62 11.06
CA GLU A 69 -3.26 5.32 11.54
C GLU A 69 -4.78 5.22 11.52
N ILE A 70 -5.39 5.63 10.41
CA ILE A 70 -6.85 5.55 10.23
C ILE A 70 -7.27 4.33 9.42
N PHE A 71 -6.29 3.55 8.94
CA PHE A 71 -6.50 2.41 8.05
C PHE A 71 -6.67 1.11 8.85
N ILE A 72 -7.77 0.41 8.59
CA ILE A 72 -8.05 -0.91 9.17
C ILE A 72 -7.24 -1.94 8.40
N ARG A 73 -6.30 -2.60 9.06
CA ARG A 73 -5.53 -3.71 8.48
C ARG A 73 -6.12 -5.05 8.90
N LYS A 74 -6.30 -5.98 7.97
CA LYS A 74 -6.67 -7.38 8.25
C LYS A 74 -5.72 -8.28 7.47
N ARG A 75 -5.05 -9.22 8.16
CA ARG A 75 -4.03 -10.10 7.57
C ARG A 75 -2.93 -9.33 6.79
N GLY A 76 -2.50 -8.19 7.31
CA GLY A 76 -1.45 -7.36 6.70
C GLY A 76 -1.91 -6.44 5.56
N MET A 77 -3.15 -6.56 5.07
CA MET A 77 -3.70 -5.73 3.98
C MET A 77 -4.66 -4.66 4.49
N ILE A 78 -4.74 -3.52 3.80
CA ILE A 78 -5.65 -2.42 4.14
C ILE A 78 -7.07 -2.77 3.67
N VAL A 79 -7.98 -3.04 4.61
CA VAL A 79 -9.36 -3.46 4.33
C VAL A 79 -10.33 -2.28 4.34
N GLY A 80 -10.00 -1.20 5.03
CA GLY A 80 -10.86 -0.02 5.09
C GLY A 80 -10.23 1.12 5.87
N VAL A 81 -11.03 2.14 6.16
CA VAL A 81 -10.65 3.26 7.02
C VAL A 81 -11.68 3.35 8.13
N GLU A 82 -11.22 3.64 9.34
CA GLU A 82 -12.12 3.84 10.48
C GLU A 82 -13.03 5.05 10.25
N LYS A 83 -14.26 4.98 10.78
CA LYS A 83 -15.21 6.10 10.70
C LYS A 83 -14.82 7.28 11.60
N ARG A 84 -13.97 7.04 12.61
CA ARG A 84 -13.44 8.03 13.55
C ARG A 84 -11.94 7.84 13.66
N CYS A 85 -11.21 8.93 13.86
CA CYS A 85 -9.78 8.83 14.07
C CYS A 85 -9.50 8.19 15.45
N PRO A 86 -8.59 7.20 15.56
CA PRO A 86 -8.32 6.55 16.84
C PRO A 86 -7.63 7.47 17.84
N ARG A 87 -7.00 8.55 17.37
CA ARG A 87 -6.28 9.52 18.22
C ARG A 87 -7.15 10.66 18.73
N CYS A 88 -8.00 11.22 17.87
CA CYS A 88 -8.81 12.40 18.23
C CYS A 88 -10.33 12.13 18.28
N HIS A 89 -10.76 10.89 17.99
CA HIS A 89 -12.16 10.43 17.92
C HIS A 89 -13.10 11.28 17.05
N LYS A 90 -12.59 12.27 16.32
CA LYS A 90 -13.35 13.08 15.36
C LYS A 90 -13.70 12.26 14.13
N LYS A 91 -14.84 12.60 13.52
CA LYS A 91 -15.34 11.98 12.30
C LYS A 91 -14.35 12.24 11.16
N LEU A 92 -13.95 11.16 10.48
CA LEU A 92 -12.94 11.15 9.42
C LEU A 92 -13.56 11.46 8.07
#